data_AF-A0A920V4E0-F1
#
_entry.id   AF-A0A920V4E0-F1
#
_cell.length_a   1.000
_cell.length_b   1.000
_cell.length_c   1.000
_cell.angle_alpha   90.00
_cell.angle_beta   90.00
_cell.angle_gamma   90.00
#
_symmetry.space_group_name_H-M   'P 1'
#
loop_
_entity.id
_entity.type
_entity.pdbx_description
1 polymer ?
#
loop_
_entity_poly.entity_id
_entity_poly.type
_entity_poly.pdbx_seq_one_letter_code
_entity_poly.pdbx_strand_id
1 'polypeptide(L)'
;MTEEKIKPLIQEEVKSSMKKGDREKTTTLRMAISEIKKEEIEKKSDLNDREVTSILQKMIKQRKDSLINLAQLVEMNWLKKKKGK
;
A
#
# COMPACT_ATOMS: atom_id res chain seq x y z
N MET A 1 1.09 -2.38 -29.49
CA MET A 1 0.84 -2.58 -28.06
C MET A 1 1.68 -1.59 -27.29
N THR A 2 1.06 -0.63 -26.61
CA THR A 2 1.78 0.26 -25.69
C THR A 2 2.38 -0.58 -24.58
N GLU A 3 3.69 -0.48 -24.37
CA GLU A 3 4.40 -1.12 -23.26
C GLU A 3 3.77 -0.65 -21.94
N GLU A 4 3.01 -1.54 -21.31
CA GLU A 4 2.54 -1.37 -19.93
C GLU A 4 3.78 -1.26 -19.02
N LYS A 5 3.95 -0.09 -18.38
CA LYS A 5 5.09 0.29 -17.53
C LYS A 5 4.63 0.93 -16.21
N ILE A 6 3.84 0.23 -15.39
CA ILE A 6 3.32 0.76 -14.12
C ILE A 6 4.44 1.11 -13.13
N LYS A 7 5.43 0.23 -12.96
CA LYS A 7 6.55 0.47 -12.04
C LYS A 7 7.34 1.74 -12.41
N PRO A 8 7.77 1.93 -13.68
CA PRO A 8 8.37 3.20 -14.12
C PRO A 8 7.50 4.43 -13.87
N LEU A 9 6.19 4.36 -14.15
CA LEU A 9 5.27 5.48 -13.89
C LEU A 9 5.23 5.87 -12.41
N ILE A 10 5.20 4.89 -11.50
CA ILE A 10 5.24 5.16 -10.06
C ILE A 10 6.56 5.85 -9.69
N GLN A 11 7.70 5.44 -10.25
CA GLN A 11 9.00 6.06 -9.98
C GLN A 11 9.08 7.50 -10.48
N GLU A 12 8.50 7.81 -11.63
CA GLU A 12 8.38 9.18 -12.13
C GLU A 12 7.48 10.03 -11.24
N GLU A 13 6.37 9.46 -10.77
CA GLU A 13 5.44 10.16 -9.90
C GLU A 13 6.03 10.41 -8.50
N VAL A 14 6.94 9.54 -8.01
CA VAL A 14 7.77 9.84 -6.82
C VAL A 14 8.59 11.11 -7.04
N LYS A 15 9.29 11.23 -8.17
CA LYS A 15 10.09 12.43 -8.47
C LYS A 15 9.21 13.67 -8.60
N SER A 16 8.06 13.53 -9.25
CA SER A 16 7.06 14.59 -9.42
C SER A 16 6.52 15.08 -8.07
N SER A 17 6.11 14.17 -7.19
CA SER A 17 5.59 14.49 -5.85
C SER A 17 6.65 15.13 -4.95
N MET A 18 7.91 14.70 -5.04
CA MET A 18 9.03 15.35 -4.35
C MET A 18 9.22 16.80 -4.79
N LYS A 19 9.21 17.06 -6.12
CA LYS A 19 9.35 18.42 -6.67
C LYS A 19 8.18 19.33 -6.25
N LYS A 20 6.98 18.78 -6.12
CA LYS A 20 5.78 19.51 -5.67
C LYS A 20 5.69 19.69 -4.15
N GLY A 21 6.57 19.06 -3.38
CA GLY A 21 6.53 19.11 -1.91
C GLY A 21 5.39 18.31 -1.27
N ASP A 22 4.73 17.43 -2.02
CA ASP A 22 3.60 16.62 -1.55
C ASP A 22 4.11 15.43 -0.71
N ARG A 23 4.23 15.64 0.60
CA ARG A 23 4.83 14.68 1.53
C ARG A 23 4.02 13.38 1.65
N GLU A 24 2.70 13.48 1.67
CA GLU A 24 1.81 12.31 1.83
C GLU A 24 1.88 11.40 0.60
N LYS A 25 1.76 12.00 -0.59
CA LYS A 25 1.87 11.27 -1.85
C LYS A 25 3.26 10.67 -2.03
N THR A 26 4.31 11.45 -1.72
CA THR A 26 5.69 10.98 -1.81
C THR A 26 5.92 9.75 -0.93
N THR A 27 5.43 9.76 0.31
CA THR A 27 5.61 8.66 1.25
C THR A 27 4.84 7.43 0.78
N THR A 28 3.60 7.61 0.34
CA THR A 28 2.74 6.52 -0.15
C THR A 28 3.33 5.84 -1.39
N LEU A 29 3.81 6.62 -2.35
CA LEU A 29 4.44 6.08 -3.56
C LEU A 29 5.75 5.35 -3.25
N ARG A 30 6.56 5.87 -2.31
CA ARG A 30 7.77 5.17 -1.85
C ARG A 30 7.46 3.83 -1.17
N MET A 31 6.39 3.77 -0.37
CA MET A 31 5.93 2.50 0.19
C MET A 31 5.55 1.50 -0.89
N ALA A 32 4.83 1.94 -1.94
CA ALA A 32 4.47 1.08 -3.06
C ALA A 32 5.69 0.51 -3.78
N ILE A 33 6.70 1.35 -4.07
CA ILE A 33 7.97 0.90 -4.65
C ILE A 33 8.69 -0.10 -3.74
N SER A 34 8.67 0.10 -2.42
CA SER A 34 9.29 -0.82 -1.48
C SER A 34 8.63 -2.19 -1.49
N GLU A 35 7.29 -2.26 -1.55
CA GLU A 35 6.58 -3.55 -1.57
C GLU A 35 6.79 -4.28 -2.90
N ILE A 36 6.80 -3.55 -4.03
CA ILE A 36 7.14 -4.12 -5.34
C ILE A 36 8.54 -4.73 -5.33
N LYS A 37 9.54 -3.99 -4.84
CA LYS A 37 10.93 -4.48 -4.75
C LYS A 37 11.07 -5.69 -3.84
N LYS A 38 10.35 -5.71 -2.72
CA LYS A 38 10.35 -6.84 -1.79
C LYS A 38 9.84 -8.10 -2.49
N GLU A 39 8.75 -8.01 -3.24
CA GLU A 39 8.20 -9.13 -3.99
C GLU A 39 9.12 -9.55 -5.15
N GLU A 40 9.79 -8.62 -5.83
CA GLU A 40 10.82 -8.94 -6.84
C GLU A 40 11.98 -9.74 -6.25
N ILE A 41 12.42 -9.38 -5.04
CA ILE A 41 13.47 -10.11 -4.30
C ILE A 41 12.97 -11.52 -3.96
N GLU A 42 11.73 -11.66 -3.49
CA GLU A 42 11.13 -12.94 -3.12
C GLU A 42 10.96 -13.86 -4.35
N LYS A 43 10.45 -13.31 -5.46
CA LYS A 43 10.26 -13.99 -6.74
C LYS A 43 11.57 -14.21 -7.51
N LYS A 44 12.65 -13.52 -7.15
CA LYS A 44 13.95 -13.51 -7.84
C LYS A 44 13.85 -13.13 -9.32
N SER A 45 12.88 -12.33 -9.69
CA SER A 45 12.65 -11.84 -11.05
C SER A 45 11.85 -10.55 -11.02
N ASP A 46 11.93 -9.77 -12.10
CA ASP A 46 11.11 -8.59 -12.26
C ASP A 46 9.61 -8.96 -12.33
N LEU A 47 8.78 -8.07 -11.83
CA LEU A 47 7.34 -8.22 -11.89
C LEU A 47 6.79 -7.62 -13.18
N ASN A 48 5.81 -8.31 -13.75
CA ASN A 48 4.99 -7.72 -14.79
C ASN A 48 3.92 -6.80 -14.19
N ASP A 49 3.29 -6.01 -15.04
CA ASP A 49 2.32 -5.00 -14.62
C ASP A 49 1.06 -5.57 -13.95
N ARG A 50 0.67 -6.81 -14.26
CA ARG A 50 -0.45 -7.49 -13.57
C ARG A 50 -0.07 -7.82 -12.12
N GLU A 51 1.16 -8.29 -11.92
CA GLU A 51 1.67 -8.59 -10.58
C GLU A 51 1.82 -7.31 -9.76
N VAL A 52 2.37 -6.24 -10.36
CA VAL A 52 2.43 -4.92 -9.72
C VAL A 52 1.03 -4.44 -9.33
N THR A 53 0.04 -4.57 -10.22
CA THR A 53 -1.36 -4.22 -9.94
C THR A 53 -1.94 -5.03 -8.77
N SER A 54 -1.66 -6.34 -8.72
CA SER A 54 -2.09 -7.21 -7.63
C SER A 54 -1.51 -6.76 -6.28
N ILE A 55 -0.22 -6.39 -6.25
CA ILE A 55 0.41 -5.84 -5.04
C ILE A 55 -0.29 -4.55 -4.60
N LEU A 56 -0.56 -3.62 -5.52
CA LEU A 56 -1.26 -2.38 -5.20
C LEU A 56 -2.67 -2.65 -4.62
N GLN A 57 -3.41 -3.60 -5.21
CA GLN A 57 -4.72 -4.02 -4.70
C GLN A 57 -4.62 -4.61 -3.29
N LYS A 58 -3.63 -5.48 -3.04
CA LYS A 58 -3.34 -6.04 -1.72
C LYS A 58 -3.05 -4.94 -0.70
N MET A 59 -2.21 -3.96 -1.06
CA MET A 59 -1.91 -2.82 -0.18
C MET A 59 -3.13 -1.95 0.11
N ILE A 60 -4.06 -1.78 -0.83
CA ILE A 60 -5.32 -1.07 -0.59
C ILE A 60 -6.19 -1.86 0.38
N LYS A 61 -6.30 -3.17 0.18
CA LYS A 61 -7.07 -4.06 1.05
C LYS A 61 -6.53 -4.03 2.48
N GLN A 62 -5.22 -4.17 2.67
CA GLN A 62 -4.57 -4.11 3.98
C GLN A 62 -4.93 -2.84 4.76
N ARG A 63 -4.92 -1.67 4.10
CA ARG A 63 -5.30 -0.41 4.74
C ARG A 63 -6.77 -0.37 5.17
N LYS A 64 -7.67 -0.88 4.32
CA LYS A 64 -9.11 -0.97 4.65
C LYS A 64 -9.35 -1.93 5.81
N ASP A 65 -8.72 -3.10 5.76
CA ASP A 65 -8.84 -4.12 6.80
C ASP A 65 -8.26 -3.62 8.13
N SER A 66 -7.15 -2.86 8.12
CA SER A 66 -6.61 -2.23 9.34
C SER A 66 -7.60 -1.27 10.01
N LEU A 67 -8.35 -0.47 9.24
CA LEU A 67 -9.36 0.44 9.79
C LEU A 67 -10.53 -0.32 10.42
N ILE A 68 -11.01 -1.37 9.75
CA ILE A 68 -12.09 -2.23 10.26
C ILE A 68 -11.66 -2.94 11.54
N ASN A 69 -10.47 -3.53 11.55
CA ASN A 69 -9.92 -4.23 12.71
C ASN A 69 -9.76 -3.30 13.92
N LEU A 70 -9.32 -2.06 13.69
CA LEU A 70 -9.22 -1.07 14.76
C LEU A 70 -10.60 -0.73 15.35
N ALA A 71 -11.61 -0.51 14.50
CA ALA A 71 -12.97 -0.23 14.96
C ALA A 71 -13.56 -1.40 15.78
N GLN A 72 -13.37 -2.64 15.31
CA GLN A 72 -13.79 -3.84 16.02
C GLN A 72 -13.11 -3.98 17.40
N LEU A 73 -11.81 -3.69 17.47
CA LEU A 73 -11.05 -3.76 18.73
C LEU A 73 -11.56 -2.74 19.76
N VAL A 74 -11.86 -1.52 19.32
CA VAL A 74 -12.42 -0.47 20.20
C VAL A 74 -13.78 -0.89 20.73
N GLU A 75 -14.67 -1.40 19.87
CA GLU A 75 -16.00 -1.87 20.27
C GLU A 75 -15.92 -3.03 21.27
N MET A 76 -15.09 -4.03 20.99
CA MET A 76 -14.86 -5.17 21.90
C MET A 76 -14.38 -4.72 23.28
N ASN A 77 -13.44 -3.78 23.34
CA ASN A 77 -12.91 -3.26 24.61
C ASN A 77 -13.96 -2.45 25.37
N TRP A 78 -14.78 -1.66 24.68
CA TRP A 78 -15.88 -0.92 25.29
C TRP A 78 -16.95 -1.86 25.87
N LEU A 79 -17.34 -2.90 25.12
CA LEU A 79 -18.30 -3.91 25.59
C LEU A 79 -17.80 -4.67 26.81
N LYS A 80 -16.52 -5.07 26.83
CA LYS A 80 -15.89 -5.71 27.99
C LYS A 80 -15.95 -4.82 29.24
N LYS A 81 -15.70 -3.52 29.09
CA LYS A 81 -15.79 -2.54 30.19
C LYS A 81 -17.22 -2.34 30.70
N LYS A 82 -18.22 -2.41 29.80
CA LYS A 82 -19.64 -2.34 30.19
C LYS A 82 -20.14 -3.59 30.90
N LYS A 83 -19.72 -4.79 30.49
CA LYS A 83 -20.12 -6.07 31.11
C LYS A 83 -19.39 -6.38 32.43
N GLY A 84 -18.25 -5.73 32.68
CA GLY A 84 -17.49 -5.84 33.92
C GLY A 84 -17.87 -4.80 34.98
N LYS A 85 -18.97 -4.06 34.79
CA LYS A 85 -19.56 -3.14 35.76
C LYS A 85 -20.97 -3.57 36.12
#